data_AF-A0A959BPE3-F1
#
_entry.id   AF-A0A959BPE3-F1
#
_cell.length_a   1.000
_cell.length_b   1.000
_cell.length_c   1.000
_cell.angle_alpha   90.00
_cell.angle_beta   90.00
_cell.angle_gamma   90.00
#
_symmetry.space_group_name_H-M   'P 1'
#
loop_
_entity.id
_entity.type
_entity.pdbx_description
1 polymer ?
#
loop_
_entity_poly.entity_id
_entity_poly.type
_entity_poly.pdbx_seq_one_letter_code
_entity_poly.pdbx_strand_id
1 'polypeptide(L)'
;MRLTFDERLCQLLADTVEALPHYGSFYEHLPLEIAEQLRKKIRFIYTPKHGSWLNLTEIEFAALAGQCLDGRRIPSLEGLDKGAQAWAAARNVKGAMIYWSFTTAKAREKFQRTMINY
;
A
#
# COMPACT_ATOMS: atom_id res chain seq x y z
N MET A 1 -15.10 20.55 4.31
CA MET A 1 -14.98 19.12 3.92
C MET A 1 -15.09 18.29 5.20
N ARG A 2 -16.24 17.64 5.47
CA ARG A 2 -16.41 16.78 6.66
C ARG A 2 -15.92 15.38 6.30
N LEU A 3 -14.80 14.96 6.88
CA LEU A 3 -14.35 13.58 6.81
C LEU A 3 -15.18 12.78 7.82
N THR A 4 -16.23 12.11 7.37
CA THR A 4 -16.97 11.15 8.18
C THR A 4 -16.20 9.84 8.21
N PHE A 5 -15.54 9.55 9.32
CA PHE A 5 -14.80 8.31 9.52
C PHE A 5 -15.73 7.24 10.12
N ASP A 6 -15.86 6.09 9.46
CA ASP A 6 -16.53 4.87 9.97
C ASP A 6 -15.93 4.41 11.32
N GLU A 7 -16.66 3.65 12.14
CA GLU A 7 -16.22 3.13 13.45
C GLU A 7 -15.21 1.98 13.34
N ARG A 8 -14.96 1.46 12.14
CA ARG A 8 -14.05 0.33 11.92
C ARG A 8 -12.59 0.73 12.09
N LEU A 9 -11.82 -0.12 12.77
CA LEU A 9 -10.36 -0.04 12.81
C LEU A 9 -9.80 -0.36 11.41
N CYS A 10 -9.05 0.58 10.83
CA CYS A 10 -8.36 0.39 9.57
C CYS A 10 -6.93 -0.09 9.82
N GLN A 11 -6.57 -1.24 9.26
CA GLN A 11 -5.19 -1.72 9.26
C GLN A 11 -4.50 -1.21 7.99
N LEU A 12 -3.44 -0.43 8.15
CA LEU A 12 -2.62 0.06 7.04
C LEU A 12 -1.33 -0.73 7.01
N LEU A 13 -1.13 -1.50 5.93
CA LEU A 13 0.14 -2.15 5.66
C LEU A 13 1.10 -1.10 5.11
N ALA A 14 2.18 -0.83 5.83
CA ALA A 14 3.22 0.12 5.46
C ALA A 14 4.43 -0.63 4.91
N ASP A 15 4.96 -0.12 3.80
CA ASP A 15 6.19 -0.59 3.19
C ASP A 15 7.43 0.09 3.83
N THR A 16 8.57 -0.59 3.80
CA THR A 16 9.80 -0.29 4.57
C THR A 16 10.74 0.74 3.93
N VAL A 17 10.27 1.57 2.99
CA VAL A 17 11.15 2.53 2.30
C VAL A 17 11.34 3.79 3.14
N GLU A 18 12.29 3.73 4.09
CA GLU A 18 12.97 4.78 4.88
C GLU A 18 12.15 5.82 5.67
N ALA A 19 10.93 6.15 5.27
CA ALA A 19 10.00 7.02 5.99
C ALA A 19 8.84 6.18 6.54
N LEU A 20 9.06 5.55 7.70
CA LEU A 20 8.02 4.76 8.35
C LEU A 20 6.84 5.68 8.69
N PRO A 21 5.61 5.40 8.20
CA PRO A 21 4.45 6.16 8.61
C PRO A 21 4.24 5.94 10.11
N HIS A 22 4.59 6.94 10.90
CA HIS A 22 4.38 6.96 12.34
C HIS A 22 3.32 7.99 12.68
N TYR A 23 2.59 7.76 13.77
CA TYR A 23 1.53 8.67 14.19
C TYR A 23 1.98 10.13 14.35
N GLY A 24 3.26 10.38 14.66
CA GLY A 24 3.86 11.73 14.70
C GLY A 24 3.60 12.57 13.43
N SER A 25 3.62 11.98 12.23
CA SER A 25 3.38 12.72 10.98
C SER A 25 1.95 13.28 10.89
N PHE A 26 0.99 12.65 11.59
CA PHE A 26 -0.37 13.19 11.66
C PHE A 26 -0.38 14.51 12.42
N TYR A 27 0.40 14.64 13.49
CA TYR A 27 0.46 15.87 14.29
C TYR A 27 1.29 16.97 13.60
N GLU A 28 2.18 16.61 12.69
CA GLU A 28 2.96 17.57 11.89
C GLU A 28 2.13 18.21 10.78
N HIS A 29 1.18 17.46 10.20
CA HIS A 29 0.48 17.89 8.98
C HIS A 29 -1.03 18.08 9.15
N LEU A 30 -1.63 17.65 10.26
CA LEU A 30 -3.06 17.73 10.51
C LEU A 30 -3.37 18.48 11.81
N PRO A 31 -4.54 19.15 11.89
CA PRO A 31 -5.05 19.66 13.15
C PRO A 31 -5.11 18.58 14.22
N LEU A 32 -4.81 18.95 15.46
CA LEU A 32 -4.73 18.03 16.61
C LEU A 32 -5.95 17.11 16.73
N GLU A 33 -7.16 17.65 16.57
CA GLU A 33 -8.40 16.88 16.65
C GLU A 33 -8.48 15.78 15.58
N ILE A 34 -8.07 16.09 14.35
CA ILE A 34 -8.05 15.12 13.24
C ILE A 34 -6.95 14.09 13.46
N ALA A 35 -5.76 14.51 13.90
CA ALA A 35 -4.64 13.62 14.19
C ALA A 35 -4.99 12.59 15.29
N GLU A 36 -5.64 13.03 16.37
CA GLU A 36 -6.12 12.16 17.45
C GLU A 36 -7.18 11.15 16.97
N GLN A 37 -8.12 11.61 16.14
CA GLN A 37 -9.14 10.72 15.57
C GLN A 37 -8.50 9.65 14.67
N LEU A 38 -7.55 10.03 13.82
CA LEU A 38 -6.86 9.11 12.92
C LEU A 38 -5.97 8.12 13.68
N ARG A 39 -5.23 8.59 14.69
CA ARG A 39 -4.39 7.74 15.55
C ARG A 39 -5.20 6.62 16.20
N LYS A 40 -6.45 6.89 16.62
CA LYS A 40 -7.33 5.89 17.25
C LYS A 40 -7.92 4.89 16.25
N LYS A 41 -8.02 5.27 14.97
CA LYS A 41 -8.67 4.46 13.92
C LYS A 41 -7.70 3.69 13.04
N ILE A 42 -6.47 4.17 12.90
CA ILE A 42 -5.45 3.57 12.04
C ILE A 42 -4.50 2.74 12.90
N ARG A 43 -4.27 1.49 12.49
CA ARG A 43 -3.18 0.66 13.00
C ARG A 43 -2.19 0.40 11.87
N PHE A 44 -0.97 0.88 12.01
CA PHE A 44 0.11 0.53 11.10
C PHE A 44 0.60 -0.91 11.34
N ILE A 45 0.70 -1.68 10.27
CA ILE A 45 1.30 -3.00 10.20
C ILE A 45 2.50 -2.87 9.29
N TYR A 46 3.69 -3.27 9.76
CA TYR A 46 4.91 -3.18 8.96
C TYR A 46 5.25 -4.53 8.35
N THR A 47 5.70 -4.52 7.10
CA THR A 47 6.26 -5.71 6.46
C THR A 47 7.59 -6.12 7.15
N PRO A 48 7.91 -7.41 7.21
CA PRO A 48 9.23 -7.85 7.66
C PRO A 48 10.34 -7.24 6.78
N LYS A 49 11.52 -6.97 7.34
CA LYS A 49 12.66 -6.31 6.67
C LYS A 49 13.07 -6.98 5.34
N HIS A 50 12.83 -8.28 5.20
CA HIS A 50 13.15 -9.05 3.99
C HIS A 50 11.88 -9.58 3.28
N GLY A 51 10.73 -8.99 3.59
CA GLY A 51 9.42 -9.37 3.07
C GLY A 51 8.98 -8.53 1.87
N SER A 52 9.88 -8.15 0.95
CA SER A 52 9.53 -7.35 -0.24
C SER A 52 8.45 -8.03 -1.11
N TRP A 53 8.36 -9.37 -1.07
CA TRP A 53 7.30 -10.13 -1.72
C TRP A 53 5.88 -9.90 -1.15
N LEU A 54 5.76 -9.25 0.02
CA LEU A 54 4.50 -8.77 0.61
C LEU A 54 4.22 -7.30 0.29
N ASN A 55 5.08 -6.65 -0.50
CA ASN A 55 4.96 -5.23 -0.78
C ASN A 55 3.77 -4.95 -1.69
N LEU A 56 2.72 -4.38 -1.10
CA LEU A 56 1.49 -3.99 -1.80
C LEU A 56 1.77 -3.04 -2.96
N THR A 57 2.71 -2.11 -2.74
CA THR A 57 3.11 -1.10 -3.71
C THR A 57 3.73 -1.75 -4.95
N GLU A 58 4.62 -2.73 -4.78
CA GLU A 58 5.21 -3.48 -5.89
C GLU A 58 4.16 -4.25 -6.70
N ILE A 59 3.16 -4.85 -6.04
CA ILE A 59 2.07 -5.57 -6.73
C ILE A 59 1.24 -4.61 -7.58
N GLU A 60 0.86 -3.44 -7.04
CA GLU A 60 0.13 -2.43 -7.79
C GLU A 60 0.97 -1.84 -8.93
N PHE A 61 2.27 -1.64 -8.74
CA PHE A 61 3.16 -1.22 -9.82
C PHE A 61 3.28 -2.27 -10.93
N ALA A 62 3.40 -3.55 -10.60
CA ALA A 62 3.41 -4.62 -11.59
C ALA A 62 2.08 -4.68 -12.37
N ALA A 63 0.96 -4.47 -11.69
CA ALA A 63 -0.35 -4.39 -12.33
C ALA A 63 -0.46 -3.16 -13.24
N LEU A 64 -0.01 -1.98 -12.81
CA LEU A 64 0.03 -0.76 -13.63
C LEU A 64 0.90 -0.99 -14.87
N ALA A 65 2.10 -1.55 -14.69
CA ALA A 65 3.01 -1.85 -15.78
C ALA A 65 2.34 -2.78 -16.81
N GLY A 66 1.79 -3.91 -16.37
CA GLY A 66 1.17 -4.89 -17.27
C GLY A 66 -0.16 -4.46 -17.89
N GLN A 67 -0.93 -3.57 -17.23
CA GLN A 67 -2.28 -3.22 -17.68
C GLN A 67 -2.36 -1.86 -18.36
N CYS A 68 -1.48 -0.92 -18.00
CA CYS A 68 -1.53 0.45 -18.50
C CYS A 68 -0.31 0.80 -19.37
N LEU A 69 0.87 0.27 -19.06
CA LEU A 69 2.13 0.69 -19.68
C LEU A 69 2.69 -0.34 -20.68
N ASP A 70 2.18 -1.57 -20.65
CA ASP A 70 2.72 -2.68 -21.45
C ASP A 70 2.71 -2.37 -22.95
N GLY A 71 3.85 -2.57 -23.60
CA GLY A 71 4.06 -2.32 -25.02
C GLY A 71 3.87 -0.86 -25.48
N ARG A 72 3.64 0.10 -24.57
CA ARG A 72 3.30 1.48 -24.91
C ARG A 72 4.47 2.43 -24.68
N ARG A 73 4.81 3.23 -25.70
CA ARG A 73 5.60 4.45 -25.51
C ARG A 73 4.68 5.62 -25.19
N ILE A 74 4.93 6.29 -24.08
CA ILE A 74 4.18 7.47 -23.67
C ILE A 74 5.11 8.68 -23.83
N PRO A 75 4.78 9.63 -24.72
CA PRO A 75 5.71 10.67 -25.14
C PRO A 75 5.86 11.82 -24.13
N SER A 76 5.01 11.88 -23.11
CA SER A 76 5.03 12.97 -22.12
C SER A 76 4.68 12.47 -20.71
N LEU A 77 5.22 13.16 -19.71
CA LEU A 77 4.90 12.90 -18.31
C LEU A 77 3.40 13.12 -18.02
N GLU A 78 2.81 14.15 -18.65
CA GLU A 78 1.37 14.42 -18.51
C GLU A 78 0.50 13.28 -19.08
N GLY A 79 0.92 12.69 -20.21
CA GLY A 79 0.23 11.53 -20.77
C GLY A 79 0.34 10.30 -19.89
N LEU A 80 1.47 10.14 -19.20
CA LEU A 80 1.69 9.04 -18.24
C LEU A 80 0.80 9.23 -17.03
N ASP A 81 0.76 10.43 -16.45
CA ASP A 81 -0.06 10.76 -15.29
C ASP A 81 -1.56 10.54 -15.58
N LYS A 82 -2.06 11.07 -16.71
CA LYS A 82 -3.45 10.84 -17.15
C LYS A 82 -3.76 9.36 -17.32
N GLY A 83 -2.85 8.60 -17.91
CA GLY A 83 -3.01 7.15 -18.10
C GLY A 83 -3.08 6.40 -16.77
N ALA A 84 -2.15 6.69 -15.86
CA ALA A 84 -2.09 6.08 -14.54
C ALA A 84 -3.33 6.41 -13.70
N GLN A 85 -3.79 7.66 -13.71
CA GLN A 85 -5.01 8.09 -13.01
C GLN A 85 -6.26 7.40 -13.55
N ALA A 86 -6.41 7.33 -14.88
CA ALA A 86 -7.54 6.66 -15.51
C ALA A 86 -7.55 5.15 -15.17
N TRP A 87 -6.38 4.50 -15.21
CA TRP A 87 -6.21 3.10 -14.80
C TRP A 87 -6.56 2.88 -13.32
N ALA A 88 -6.07 3.74 -12.42
CA ALA A 88 -6.34 3.66 -10.99
C ALA A 88 -7.84 3.84 -10.70
N ALA A 89 -8.48 4.83 -11.32
CA ALA A 89 -9.91 5.05 -11.20
C ALA A 89 -10.71 3.82 -11.65
N ALA A 90 -10.35 3.22 -12.79
CA ALA A 90 -11.01 2.02 -13.29
C ALA A 90 -10.85 0.80 -12.35
N ARG A 91 -9.67 0.60 -11.74
CA ARG A 91 -9.46 -0.45 -10.74
C ARG A 91 -10.22 -0.21 -9.46
N ASN A 92 -10.28 1.04 -8.99
CA ASN A 92 -11.03 1.42 -7.81
C ASN A 92 -12.53 1.16 -7.99
N VAL A 93 -13.09 1.49 -9.16
CA VAL A 93 -14.50 1.19 -9.49
C VAL A 93 -14.76 -0.31 -9.50
N LYS A 94 -13.81 -1.11 -10.00
CA LYS A 94 -13.90 -2.58 -9.98
C LYS A 94 -13.74 -3.19 -8.58
N GLY A 95 -13.32 -2.39 -7.58
CA GLY A 95 -12.98 -2.89 -6.26
C GLY A 95 -11.91 -3.99 -6.34
N ALA A 96 -10.88 -3.80 -7.17
CA ALA A 96 -9.83 -4.78 -7.35
C ALA A 96 -9.13 -5.05 -5.99
N MET A 97 -9.32 -6.25 -5.45
CA MET A 97 -8.74 -6.66 -4.17
C MET A 97 -7.59 -7.63 -4.40
N ILE A 98 -6.59 -7.55 -3.53
CA ILE A 98 -5.52 -8.54 -3.46
C ILE A 98 -5.93 -9.61 -2.47
N TYR A 99 -6.06 -10.83 -2.97
CA TYR A 99 -6.34 -12.00 -2.16
C TYR A 99 -5.03 -12.66 -1.75
N TRP A 100 -4.64 -12.47 -0.50
CA TRP A 100 -3.46 -13.08 0.08
C TRP A 100 -3.72 -14.56 0.41
N SER A 101 -3.13 -15.47 -0.35
CA SER A 101 -3.21 -16.93 -0.13
C SER A 101 -1.89 -17.53 0.38
N PHE A 102 -0.89 -16.68 0.59
CA PHE A 102 0.45 -17.07 1.03
C PHE A 102 0.55 -16.99 2.56
N THR A 103 0.62 -18.16 3.19
CA THR A 103 0.65 -18.29 4.66
C THR A 103 2.08 -18.26 5.18
N THR A 104 2.24 -18.02 6.48
CA THR A 104 3.53 -18.15 7.18
C THR A 104 4.13 -19.55 7.03
N ALA A 105 3.29 -20.59 7.01
CA ALA A 105 3.72 -21.97 6.75
C ALA A 105 4.35 -22.13 5.36
N LYS A 106 3.66 -21.63 4.31
CA LYS A 106 4.19 -21.62 2.93
C LYS A 106 5.45 -20.76 2.81
N ALA A 107 5.51 -19.64 3.54
CA ALA A 107 6.70 -18.79 3.60
C ALA A 107 7.89 -19.54 4.21
N ARG A 108 7.67 -20.26 5.31
CA ARG A 108 8.70 -21.07 5.97
C ARG A 108 9.24 -22.15 5.05
N GLU A 109 8.35 -22.86 4.35
CA GLU A 109 8.74 -23.91 3.41
C GLU A 109 9.54 -23.35 2.21
N LYS A 110 9.10 -22.22 1.65
CA LYS A 110 9.71 -21.60 0.46
C LYS A 110 11.00 -20.83 0.77
N PHE A 111 11.11 -20.21 1.95
CA PHE A 111 12.20 -19.30 2.33
C PHE A 111 13.01 -19.81 3.53
N GLN A 112 13.11 -21.13 3.72
CA GLN A 112 13.76 -21.81 4.86
C GLN A 112 15.10 -21.20 5.28
N ARG A 113 15.91 -20.73 4.31
CA ARG A 113 17.26 -20.20 4.56
C ARG A 113 17.30 -18.72 4.98
N THR A 114 16.26 -17.96 4.68
CA THR A 114 16.19 -16.50 4.93
C THR A 114 15.35 -16.15 6.16
N MET A 115 14.52 -17.10 6.63
CA MET A 115 13.61 -16.92 7.78
C MET A 115 14.24 -17.31 9.14
N ILE A 116 15.53 -17.65 9.19
CA ILE A 116 16.20 -18.21 10.39
C ILE A 116 16.23 -17.24 11.59
N ASN A 117 15.96 -15.94 11.39
CA ASN A 117 16.08 -14.90 12.42
C ASN A 117 14.76 -14.14 12.73
N TYR A 118 13.58 -14.74 12.48
CA TYR A 118 12.27 -14.14 12.79
C TYR A 118 11.39 -15.03 13.68
#